data_AF-B1WQH1-F1
#
_entry.id   AF-B1WQH1-F1
#
_cell.length_a   1.000
_cell.length_b   1.000
_cell.length_c   1.000
_cell.angle_alpha   90.00
_cell.angle_beta   90.00
_cell.angle_gamma   90.00
#
_symmetry.space_group_name_H-M   'P 1'
#
loop_
_entity.id
_entity.type
_entity.pdbx_description
1 polymer ?
#
loop_
_entity_poly.entity_id
_entity_poly.type
_entity_poly.pdbx_seq_one_letter_code
_entity_poly.pdbx_strand_id
1 'polypeptide(L)'
;MKNFHLSKLEGMSNSINSLETKYQKNFINKTVKSKGKNNKKRSVVDEIRERRPVPNPWRVGEVAQIVMKRNPELKGRSGQWCIIEEVLNFSCLVKTWDGIIQVKIENLKDVYYSSKQQRDMKAISDRLSQIPQQQLEDSVKKFLEELGKIERPFLTALEDKILTLIETET
;
A
#
# COMPACT_ATOMS: atom_id res chain seq x y z
N MET A 1 6.48 -26.35 13.63
CA MET A 1 5.31 -25.83 12.88
C MET A 1 5.58 -24.54 12.06
N LYS A 2 6.81 -23.99 11.98
CA LYS A 2 7.12 -22.77 11.21
C LYS A 2 7.22 -22.96 9.68
N ASN A 3 7.42 -24.18 9.19
CA ASN A 3 7.67 -24.43 7.76
C ASN A 3 6.41 -24.49 6.88
N PHE A 4 5.22 -24.58 7.46
CA PHE A 4 3.96 -24.67 6.71
C PHE A 4 3.41 -23.30 6.27
N HIS A 5 3.86 -22.21 6.91
CA HIS A 5 3.34 -20.87 6.62
C HIS A 5 4.14 -20.19 5.49
N LEU A 6 5.45 -20.40 5.42
CA LEU A 6 6.31 -19.88 4.34
C LEU A 6 5.95 -20.48 2.97
N SER A 7 5.69 -21.79 2.90
CA SER A 7 5.32 -22.44 1.62
C SER A 7 3.98 -21.95 1.07
N LYS A 8 3.07 -21.50 1.95
CA LYS A 8 1.77 -20.94 1.56
C LYS A 8 1.90 -19.52 1.00
N LEU A 9 2.82 -18.71 1.55
CA LEU A 9 3.13 -17.37 1.06
C LEU A 9 3.87 -17.38 -0.28
N GLU A 10 4.81 -18.31 -0.49
CA GLU A 10 5.51 -18.49 -1.77
C GLU A 10 4.59 -19.03 -2.88
N GLY A 11 3.62 -19.89 -2.53
CA GLY A 11 2.60 -20.35 -3.48
C GLY A 11 1.65 -19.22 -3.92
N MET A 12 1.31 -18.31 -2.99
CA MET A 12 0.44 -17.17 -3.25
C MET A 12 1.16 -16.09 -4.07
N SER A 13 2.43 -15.78 -3.80
CA SER A 13 3.20 -14.80 -4.58
C SER A 13 3.42 -15.22 -6.04
N ASN A 14 3.70 -16.50 -6.29
CA ASN A 14 3.86 -17.04 -7.64
C ASN A 14 2.53 -17.05 -8.41
N SER A 15 1.42 -17.34 -7.73
CA SER A 15 0.08 -17.29 -8.32
C SER A 15 -0.31 -15.86 -8.71
N ILE A 16 -0.04 -14.88 -7.83
CA ILE A 16 -0.33 -13.45 -8.07
C ILE A 16 0.49 -12.90 -9.24
N ASN A 17 1.79 -13.21 -9.31
CA ASN A 17 2.64 -12.84 -10.46
C ASN A 17 2.11 -13.45 -11.78
N SER A 18 1.62 -14.69 -11.74
CA SER A 18 1.04 -15.36 -12.92
C SER A 18 -0.26 -14.70 -13.38
N LEU A 19 -1.09 -14.24 -12.43
CA LEU A 19 -2.36 -13.56 -12.68
C LEU A 19 -2.11 -12.14 -13.21
N GLU A 20 -1.17 -11.39 -12.64
CA GLU A 20 -0.73 -10.07 -13.15
C GLU A 20 -0.26 -10.18 -14.61
N THR A 21 0.54 -11.22 -14.91
CA THR A 21 1.04 -11.48 -16.26
C THR A 21 -0.08 -11.86 -17.23
N LYS A 22 -1.11 -12.58 -16.77
CA LYS A 22 -2.26 -13.02 -17.60
C LYS A 22 -3.26 -11.89 -17.84
N TYR A 23 -3.52 -11.05 -16.83
CA TYR A 23 -4.35 -9.85 -16.95
C TYR A 23 -3.70 -8.81 -17.88
N GLN A 24 -2.37 -8.62 -17.80
CA GLN A 24 -1.64 -7.74 -18.74
C GLN A 24 -1.68 -8.25 -20.19
N LYS A 25 -1.55 -9.57 -20.42
CA LYS A 25 -1.66 -10.15 -21.78
C LYS A 25 -3.05 -9.98 -22.41
N ASN A 26 -4.11 -10.07 -21.61
CA ASN A 26 -5.48 -9.97 -22.12
C ASN A 26 -5.91 -8.53 -22.44
N PHE A 27 -5.33 -7.52 -21.81
CA PHE A 27 -5.64 -6.11 -22.11
C PHE A 27 -4.97 -5.63 -23.43
N ILE A 28 -3.82 -6.21 -23.79
CA ILE A 28 -3.02 -5.81 -24.98
C ILE A 28 -3.61 -6.33 -26.31
N ASN A 29 -4.43 -7.39 -26.27
CA ASN A 29 -4.97 -8.01 -27.50
C ASN A 29 -6.25 -7.35 -28.06
N LYS A 30 -6.79 -6.32 -27.41
CA LYS A 30 -7.89 -5.51 -27.97
C LYS A 30 -7.32 -4.22 -28.53
N THR A 31 -7.21 -4.18 -29.86
CA THR A 31 -7.06 -3.00 -30.75
C THR A 31 -5.74 -2.95 -31.52
N VAL A 32 -5.57 -3.78 -32.56
CA VAL A 32 -4.93 -3.34 -33.81
C VAL A 32 -5.53 -4.12 -34.99
N LYS A 33 -6.49 -3.53 -35.71
CA LYS A 33 -6.76 -3.93 -37.11
C LYS A 33 -5.72 -3.21 -37.99
N SER A 34 -4.72 -3.94 -38.48
CA SER A 34 -3.71 -3.39 -39.39
C SER A 34 -4.15 -3.51 -40.85
N LYS A 35 -4.19 -2.38 -41.57
CA LYS A 35 -4.00 -2.36 -43.03
C LYS A 35 -2.65 -1.70 -43.35
N GLY A 36 -1.73 -2.51 -43.89
CA GLY A 36 -0.78 -2.12 -44.93
C GLY A 36 0.48 -1.31 -44.58
N LYS A 37 1.62 -1.91 -44.97
CA LYS A 37 2.90 -1.32 -45.45
C LYS A 37 3.94 -0.82 -44.43
N ASN A 38 4.95 -1.67 -44.29
CA ASN A 38 6.40 -1.41 -44.20
C ASN A 38 6.82 -0.03 -43.68
N ASN A 39 6.82 0.10 -42.36
CA ASN A 39 7.79 0.89 -41.60
C ASN A 39 8.11 0.05 -40.37
N LYS A 40 9.40 -0.17 -40.05
CA LYS A 40 9.80 -0.80 -38.78
C LYS A 40 9.35 0.11 -37.64
N LYS A 41 8.09 0.02 -37.24
CA LYS A 41 7.56 0.67 -36.05
C LYS A 41 8.11 -0.13 -34.88
N ARG A 42 9.11 0.42 -34.18
CA ARG A 42 9.48 -0.09 -32.85
C ARG A 42 8.19 -0.19 -32.06
N SER A 43 7.95 -1.37 -31.47
CA SER A 43 6.76 -1.55 -30.66
C SER A 43 6.84 -0.60 -29.48
N VAL A 44 5.71 -0.08 -29.00
CA VAL A 44 5.63 0.59 -27.70
C VAL A 44 6.25 -0.30 -26.60
N VAL A 45 6.15 -1.63 -26.78
CA VAL A 45 6.78 -2.64 -25.91
C VAL A 45 8.31 -2.58 -25.96
N ASP A 46 8.91 -2.32 -27.13
CA ASP A 46 10.36 -2.19 -27.25
C ASP A 46 10.85 -0.88 -26.62
N GLU A 47 10.08 0.20 -26.74
CA GLU A 47 10.37 1.48 -26.08
C GLU A 47 10.22 1.40 -24.55
N ILE A 48 9.24 0.65 -24.05
CA ILE A 48 9.07 0.38 -22.61
C ILE A 48 10.19 -0.51 -22.07
N ARG A 49 10.69 -1.48 -22.86
CA ARG A 49 11.84 -2.33 -22.49
C ARG A 49 13.15 -1.55 -22.40
N GLU A 50 13.31 -0.51 -23.21
CA GLU A 50 14.51 0.36 -23.21
C GLU A 50 14.48 1.46 -22.14
N ARG A 51 13.30 1.82 -21.61
CA ARG A 51 13.20 2.72 -20.45
C ARG A 51 13.66 1.97 -19.20
N ARG A 52 14.82 2.35 -18.65
CA ARG A 52 15.18 2.00 -17.27
C ARG A 52 14.03 2.46 -16.37
N PRO A 53 13.28 1.57 -15.70
CA PRO A 53 12.24 2.00 -14.78
C PRO A 53 12.91 2.89 -13.73
N VAL A 54 12.36 4.09 -13.52
CA VAL A 54 12.81 4.95 -12.43
C VAL A 54 12.64 4.13 -11.14
N PRO A 55 13.71 3.95 -10.35
CA PRO A 55 13.63 3.19 -9.12
C PRO A 55 12.53 3.75 -8.22
N ASN A 56 11.81 2.86 -7.55
CA ASN A 56 10.83 3.27 -6.56
C ASN A 56 11.53 4.16 -5.50
N PRO A 57 11.06 5.40 -5.27
CA PRO A 57 11.76 6.34 -4.38
C PRO A 57 11.61 5.98 -2.89
N TRP A 58 10.66 5.11 -2.55
CA TRP A 58 10.34 4.76 -1.18
C TRP A 58 11.31 3.74 -0.57
N ARG A 59 11.44 3.78 0.75
CA ARG A 59 12.19 2.82 1.56
C ARG A 59 11.29 2.17 2.61
N VAL A 60 11.58 0.92 2.93
CA VAL A 60 10.88 0.20 4.00
C VAL A 60 11.02 0.96 5.33
N GLY A 61 9.91 1.10 6.04
CA GLY A 61 9.79 1.83 7.30
C GLY A 61 9.47 3.32 7.16
N GLU A 62 9.51 3.89 5.94
CA GLU A 62 9.10 5.29 5.74
C GLU A 62 7.61 5.47 5.96
N VAL A 63 7.24 6.66 6.43
CA VAL A 63 5.84 7.07 6.57
C VAL A 63 5.43 7.78 5.28
N ALA A 64 4.27 7.41 4.74
CA ALA A 64 3.69 8.05 3.56
C ALA A 64 2.22 8.38 3.82
N GLN A 65 1.69 9.37 3.09
CA GLN A 65 0.26 9.66 3.03
C GLN A 65 -0.35 9.12 1.74
N ILE A 66 -1.49 8.43 1.86
CA ILE A 66 -2.26 7.94 0.72
C ILE A 66 -3.03 9.11 0.09
N VAL A 67 -2.92 9.25 -1.22
CA VAL A 67 -3.68 10.22 -2.02
C VAL A 67 -4.47 9.51 -3.11
N MET A 68 -5.75 9.88 -3.27
CA MET A 68 -6.62 9.26 -4.28
C MET A 68 -6.44 9.95 -5.63
N LYS A 69 -5.38 9.64 -6.38
CA LYS A 69 -5.21 10.14 -7.76
C LYS A 69 -5.82 9.17 -8.75
N ARG A 70 -7.09 9.42 -9.12
CA ARG A 70 -7.81 8.66 -10.17
C ARG A 70 -7.85 7.14 -9.90
N ASN A 71 -7.64 6.70 -8.66
CA ASN A 71 -7.72 5.30 -8.27
C ASN A 71 -8.98 5.07 -7.41
N PRO A 72 -10.06 4.48 -7.96
CA PRO A 72 -11.29 4.24 -7.23
C PRO A 72 -11.14 3.21 -6.09
N GLU A 73 -10.10 2.36 -6.12
CA GLU A 73 -9.82 1.38 -5.06
C GLU A 73 -9.36 2.02 -3.74
N LEU A 74 -8.88 3.27 -3.81
CA LEU A 74 -8.44 4.06 -2.64
C LEU A 74 -9.55 4.98 -2.11
N LYS A 75 -10.80 4.79 -2.55
CA LYS A 75 -11.93 5.59 -2.07
C LYS A 75 -12.06 5.45 -0.55
N GLY A 76 -12.18 6.58 0.13
CA GLY A 76 -12.24 6.64 1.60
C GLY A 76 -10.89 6.59 2.32
N ARG A 77 -9.79 6.30 1.60
CA ARG A 77 -8.44 6.21 2.19
C ARG A 77 -7.57 7.45 1.96
N SER A 78 -8.03 8.40 1.15
CA SER A 78 -7.30 9.65 0.92
C SER A 78 -7.05 10.39 2.24
N GLY A 79 -5.82 10.81 2.46
CA GLY A 79 -5.40 11.48 3.69
C GLY A 79 -4.92 10.53 4.79
N GLN A 80 -5.17 9.22 4.68
CA GLN A 80 -4.64 8.25 5.64
C GLN A 80 -3.12 8.17 5.52
N TRP A 81 -2.44 8.10 6.66
CA TRP A 81 -1.02 7.76 6.71
C TRP A 81 -0.82 6.25 6.70
N CYS A 82 0.38 5.82 6.29
CA CYS A 82 0.77 4.42 6.22
C CYS A 82 2.28 4.25 6.39
N ILE A 83 2.72 3.04 6.73
CA ILE A 83 4.14 2.66 6.79
C ILE A 83 4.48 1.80 5.57
N ILE A 84 5.57 2.10 4.87
CA ILE A 84 6.07 1.25 3.78
C ILE A 84 6.59 -0.07 4.36
N GLU A 85 5.92 -1.19 4.06
CA GLU A 85 6.35 -2.53 4.50
C GLU A 85 7.22 -3.21 3.44
N GLU A 86 6.87 -3.05 2.16
CA GLU A 86 7.62 -3.63 1.04
C GLU A 86 7.63 -2.69 -0.16
N VAL A 87 8.78 -2.59 -0.82
CA VAL A 87 9.01 -1.75 -2.00
C VAL A 87 9.00 -2.63 -3.25
N LEU A 88 8.00 -2.43 -4.12
CA LEU A 88 7.87 -3.12 -5.40
C LEU A 88 8.27 -2.17 -6.54
N ASN A 89 8.38 -2.69 -7.77
CA ASN A 89 8.85 -1.91 -8.93
C ASN A 89 8.02 -0.63 -9.20
N PHE A 90 6.69 -0.68 -9.03
CA PHE A 90 5.78 0.42 -9.34
C PHE A 90 4.76 0.72 -8.23
N SER A 91 4.91 0.07 -7.08
CA SER A 91 3.99 0.17 -5.94
C SER A 91 4.72 -0.18 -4.65
N CYS A 92 4.05 -0.01 -3.52
CA CYS A 92 4.50 -0.48 -2.22
C CYS A 92 3.38 -1.30 -1.57
N LEU A 93 3.75 -2.30 -0.78
CA LEU A 93 2.86 -2.78 0.29
C LEU A 93 2.99 -1.81 1.45
N VAL A 94 1.86 -1.29 1.92
CA VAL A 94 1.83 -0.31 3.01
C VAL A 94 0.91 -0.79 4.12
N LYS A 95 1.33 -0.59 5.35
CA LYS A 95 0.55 -0.86 6.55
C LYS A 95 -0.28 0.37 6.92
N THR A 96 -1.58 0.21 6.96
CA THR A 96 -2.58 1.19 7.43
C THR A 96 -3.10 0.78 8.80
N TRP A 97 -4.03 1.56 9.37
CA TRP A 97 -4.66 1.26 10.65
C TRP A 97 -5.45 -0.07 10.66
N ASP A 98 -5.95 -0.51 9.50
CA ASP A 98 -6.82 -1.68 9.34
C ASP A 98 -6.18 -2.87 8.60
N GLY A 99 -4.90 -2.78 8.22
CA GLY A 99 -4.20 -3.89 7.58
C GLY A 99 -3.11 -3.47 6.60
N ILE A 100 -2.76 -4.38 5.70
CA ILE A 100 -1.76 -4.13 4.65
C ILE A 100 -2.47 -4.08 3.30
N ILE A 101 -2.17 -3.05 2.51
CA ILE A 101 -2.70 -2.85 1.17
C ILE A 101 -1.58 -2.53 0.18
N GLN A 102 -1.80 -2.80 -1.10
CA GLN A 102 -0.87 -2.41 -2.16
C GLN A 102 -1.26 -1.05 -2.74
N VAL A 103 -0.31 -0.11 -2.80
CA VAL A 103 -0.54 1.26 -3.29
C VAL A 103 0.50 1.64 -4.34
N LYS A 104 0.05 2.14 -5.49
CA LYS A 104 0.95 2.64 -6.56
C LYS A 104 1.74 3.85 -6.07
N ILE A 105 2.98 3.99 -6.55
CA ILE A 105 3.88 5.11 -6.17
C ILE A 105 3.21 6.48 -6.37
N GLU A 106 2.44 6.66 -7.46
CA GLU A 106 1.73 7.91 -7.76
C GLU A 106 0.65 8.31 -6.74
N ASN A 107 0.14 7.32 -5.99
CA ASN A 107 -0.88 7.46 -4.93
C ASN A 107 -0.26 7.55 -3.52
N LEU A 108 1.07 7.64 -3.42
CA LEU A 108 1.78 7.91 -2.19
C LEU A 108 2.35 9.33 -2.24
N LYS A 109 2.29 10.03 -1.12
CA LYS A 109 2.81 11.38 -0.94
C LYS A 109 3.72 11.40 0.28
N ASP A 110 4.87 12.05 0.13
CA ASP A 110 5.82 12.27 1.22
C ASP A 110 5.20 13.10 2.35
N VAL A 111 5.53 12.72 3.58
CA VAL A 111 5.29 13.48 4.80
C VAL A 111 6.66 13.78 5.40
N TYR A 112 7.02 15.07 5.43
CA TYR A 112 8.35 15.56 5.83
C TYR A 112 8.61 15.39 7.34
N TYR A 113 8.72 14.15 7.79
CA TYR A 113 9.00 13.76 9.16
C TYR A 113 10.49 13.52 9.37
N SER A 114 11.00 14.04 10.49
CA SER A 114 12.32 13.67 11.00
C SER A 114 12.38 12.18 11.36
N SER A 115 13.58 11.62 11.50
CA SER A 115 13.78 10.22 11.92
C SER A 115 13.16 9.91 13.29
N LYS A 116 12.98 10.90 14.16
CA LYS A 116 12.24 10.72 15.41
C LYS A 116 10.75 10.56 15.15
N GLN A 117 10.17 11.48 14.37
CA GLN A 117 8.74 11.47 14.06
C GLN A 117 8.33 10.22 13.27
N GLN A 118 9.18 9.72 12.37
CA GLN A 118 8.93 8.44 11.70
C GLN A 118 8.87 7.27 12.70
N ARG A 119 9.75 7.25 13.71
CA ARG A 119 9.71 6.23 14.77
C ARG A 119 8.47 6.36 15.64
N ASP A 120 8.07 7.59 15.98
CA ASP A 120 6.86 7.85 16.77
C ASP A 120 5.61 7.35 16.02
N MET A 121 5.51 7.62 14.71
CA MET A 121 4.43 7.10 13.84
C MET A 121 4.44 5.58 13.72
N LYS A 122 5.63 4.99 13.58
CA LYS A 122 5.76 3.53 13.56
C LYS A 122 5.27 2.90 14.86
N ALA A 123 5.56 3.50 16.02
CA ALA A 123 5.06 3.00 17.30
C ALA A 123 3.53 3.00 17.37
N ILE A 124 2.88 4.03 16.82
CA ILE A 124 1.41 4.09 16.69
C ILE A 124 0.91 2.99 15.73
N SER A 125 1.59 2.79 14.60
CA SER A 125 1.24 1.74 13.63
C SER A 125 1.35 0.33 14.22
N ASP A 126 2.43 0.07 14.97
CA ASP A 126 2.67 -1.22 15.61
C ASP A 126 1.55 -1.52 16.62
N ARG A 127 1.11 -0.53 17.40
CA ARG A 127 -0.05 -0.61 18.29
C ARG A 127 -1.35 -0.94 17.57
N LEU A 128 -1.71 -0.15 16.56
CA LEU A 128 -2.91 -0.36 15.75
C LEU A 128 -2.96 -1.76 15.13
N SER A 129 -1.79 -2.28 14.70
CA SER A 129 -1.70 -3.60 14.07
C SER A 129 -2.00 -4.78 15.00
N GLN A 130 -1.97 -4.58 16.32
CA GLN A 130 -2.32 -5.62 17.30
C GLN A 130 -3.83 -5.75 17.50
N ILE A 131 -4.63 -4.76 17.06
CA ILE A 131 -6.07 -4.73 17.29
C ILE A 131 -6.79 -5.60 16.23
N PRO A 132 -7.48 -6.67 16.64
CA PRO A 132 -8.22 -7.54 15.72
C PRO A 132 -9.39 -6.82 15.07
N GLN A 133 -9.48 -6.82 13.73
CA GLN A 133 -10.51 -6.05 13.01
C GLN A 133 -11.89 -6.74 12.94
N GLN A 134 -11.96 -8.05 13.19
CA GLN A 134 -13.14 -8.88 12.90
C GLN A 134 -14.32 -8.66 13.85
N GLN A 135 -14.07 -8.14 15.05
CA GLN A 135 -15.08 -8.03 16.12
C GLN A 135 -15.26 -6.59 16.63
N LEU A 136 -14.64 -5.60 15.97
CA LEU A 136 -14.76 -4.21 16.39
C LEU A 136 -16.15 -3.65 16.04
N GLU A 137 -16.74 -2.96 17.01
CA GLU A 137 -17.90 -2.11 16.80
C GLU A 137 -17.59 -0.98 15.80
N ASP A 138 -18.60 -0.51 15.07
CA ASP A 138 -18.43 0.53 14.06
C ASP A 138 -17.95 1.86 14.64
N SER A 139 -18.31 2.16 15.90
CA SER A 139 -17.83 3.32 16.66
C SER A 139 -16.31 3.26 16.86
N VAL A 140 -15.80 2.09 17.26
CA VAL A 140 -14.37 1.82 17.47
C VAL A 140 -13.63 1.90 16.14
N LYS A 141 -14.15 1.28 15.08
CA LYS A 141 -13.57 1.36 13.74
C LYS A 141 -13.42 2.80 13.26
N LYS A 142 -14.45 3.63 13.44
CA LYS A 142 -14.39 5.06 13.08
C LYS A 142 -13.30 5.78 13.87
N PHE A 143 -13.18 5.51 15.17
CA PHE A 143 -12.11 6.10 15.97
C PHE A 143 -10.72 5.70 15.46
N LEU A 144 -10.48 4.41 15.18
CA LEU A 144 -9.22 3.93 14.63
C LEU A 144 -8.94 4.49 13.22
N GLU A 145 -9.99 4.65 12.40
CA GLU A 145 -9.89 5.28 11.08
C GLU A 145 -9.45 6.75 11.20
N GLU A 146 -9.97 7.49 12.17
CA GLU A 146 -9.56 8.87 12.46
C GLU A 146 -8.11 8.92 12.97
N LEU A 147 -7.67 7.97 13.80
CA LEU A 147 -6.25 7.84 14.14
C LEU A 147 -5.39 7.59 12.90
N GLY A 148 -5.91 6.83 11.92
CA GLY A 148 -5.28 6.60 10.63
C GLY A 148 -5.14 7.85 9.75
N LYS A 149 -5.77 8.99 10.11
CA LYS A 149 -5.73 10.27 9.35
C LYS A 149 -5.01 11.39 10.08
N ILE A 150 -4.49 11.18 11.28
CA ILE A 150 -3.78 12.22 12.01
C ILE A 150 -2.51 12.66 11.25
N GLU A 151 -2.29 13.98 11.15
CA GLU A 151 -1.10 14.54 10.50
C GLU A 151 0.08 14.75 11.47
N ARG A 152 -0.20 14.65 12.77
CA ARG A 152 0.80 14.86 13.83
C ARG A 152 1.43 13.53 14.23
N PRO A 153 2.75 13.50 14.53
CA PRO A 153 3.47 12.27 14.85
C PRO A 153 3.33 11.85 16.31
N PHE A 154 2.15 12.06 16.91
CA PHE A 154 1.88 11.71 18.30
C PHE A 154 0.38 11.62 18.57
N LEU A 155 0.00 10.78 19.52
CA LEU A 155 -1.35 10.76 20.08
C LEU A 155 -1.48 11.83 21.16
N THR A 156 -2.66 12.44 21.27
CA THR A 156 -3.01 13.23 22.46
C THR A 156 -3.20 12.32 23.66
N ALA A 157 -3.16 12.89 24.87
CA ALA A 157 -3.36 12.10 26.09
C ALA A 157 -4.73 11.39 26.14
N LEU A 158 -5.76 11.95 25.50
CA LEU A 158 -7.07 11.31 25.42
C LEU A 158 -7.06 10.16 24.41
N GLU A 159 -6.51 10.38 23.21
CA GLU A 159 -6.42 9.35 22.18
C GLU A 159 -5.59 8.16 22.63
N ASP A 160 -4.48 8.41 23.32
CA ASP A 160 -3.63 7.37 23.90
C ASP A 160 -4.38 6.53 24.94
N LYS A 161 -5.18 7.16 25.80
CA LYS A 161 -6.03 6.46 26.78
C LYS A 161 -7.13 5.63 26.11
N ILE A 162 -7.80 6.18 25.10
CA ILE A 162 -8.85 5.46 24.37
C ILE A 162 -8.24 4.28 23.60
N LEU A 163 -7.11 4.48 22.94
CA LEU A 163 -6.41 3.41 22.23
C LEU A 163 -5.99 2.30 23.18
N THR A 164 -5.44 2.66 24.35
CA THR A 164 -5.08 1.69 25.40
C THR A 164 -6.28 0.90 25.87
N LEU A 165 -7.43 1.55 26.07
CA LEU A 165 -8.67 0.86 26.46
C LEU A 165 -9.10 -0.15 25.38
N ILE A 166 -9.08 0.26 24.10
CA ILE A 166 -9.41 -0.64 22.99
C ILE A 166 -8.46 -1.85 22.96
N GLU A 167 -7.15 -1.61 23.11
CA GLU A 167 -6.13 -2.67 23.15
C GLU A 167 -6.35 -3.68 24.30
N THR A 168 -7.01 -3.27 25.39
CA THR A 168 -7.27 -4.16 26.55
C THR A 168 -8.62 -4.88 26.52
N GLU A 169 -9.59 -4.35 25.77
CA GLU A 169 -10.95 -4.87 25.68
C GLU A 169 -11.19 -5.75 24.43
N THR A 170 -10.16 -5.89 23.57
CA THR A 170 -10.21 -6.67 22.31
C THR A 170 -9.25 -7.85 22.34
#